data_AF-A0AAW2B7E8-F1
#
_entry.id   AF-A0AAW2B7E8-F1
#
_cell.length_a   1.000
_cell.length_b   1.000
_cell.length_c   1.000
_cell.angle_alpha   90.00
_cell.angle_beta   90.00
_cell.angle_gamma   90.00
#
_symmetry.space_group_name_H-M   'P 1'
#
loop_
_entity.id
_entity.type
_entity.pdbx_description
1 polymer ?
#
loop_
_entity_poly.entity_id
_entity_poly.type
_entity_poly.pdbx_seq_one_letter_code
_entity_poly.pdbx_strand_id
1 'polypeptide(L)'
;MFPHDEAKTAENIRKELQKQLVSVLKFEPSVMSKVVWVTDQGSNIVAALRPYRRLDCQDHIYNTVLRHALDITELSVTVPEVAGTLLALESRGEAQRMADVSPDVLDFLVGFLHPFYEAQRELEGDQYPTLNLWC
;
A
#
# COMPACT_ATOMS: atom_id res chain seq x y z
N MET A 1 10.91 -16.93 0.55
CA MET A 1 11.70 -15.68 0.42
C MET A 1 12.23 -15.62 -1.00
N PHE A 2 12.07 -14.51 -1.72
CA PHE A 2 12.52 -14.42 -3.12
C PHE A 2 14.05 -14.52 -3.18
N PRO A 3 14.64 -15.26 -4.14
CA PRO A 3 16.10 -15.31 -4.28
C PRO A 3 16.66 -13.91 -4.48
N HIS A 4 17.72 -13.55 -3.73
CA HIS A 4 18.32 -12.22 -3.80
C HIS A 4 19.04 -11.94 -5.12
N ASP A 5 19.42 -13.00 -5.84
CA ASP A 5 20.27 -12.93 -7.03
C ASP A 5 19.47 -12.91 -8.33
N GLU A 6 18.13 -13.00 -8.27
CA GLU A 6 17.25 -13.01 -9.43
C GLU A 6 16.43 -11.72 -9.54
N ALA A 7 16.32 -11.21 -10.77
CA ALA A 7 15.45 -10.08 -11.06
C ALA A 7 13.98 -10.44 -10.77
N LYS A 8 13.25 -9.53 -10.12
CA LYS A 8 11.80 -9.68 -9.80
C LYS A 8 10.91 -9.44 -11.02
N THR A 9 11.16 -10.15 -12.11
CA THR A 9 10.33 -10.12 -13.32
C THR A 9 9.01 -10.88 -13.09
N ALA A 10 8.01 -10.61 -13.93
CA ALA A 10 6.72 -11.32 -13.86
C ALA A 10 6.88 -12.85 -13.93
N GLU A 11 7.78 -13.33 -14.79
CA GLU A 11 8.02 -14.76 -14.97
C GLU A 11 8.69 -15.39 -13.74
N ASN A 12 9.72 -14.73 -13.20
CA ASN A 12 10.41 -15.22 -12.00
C ASN A 12 9.48 -15.21 -10.79
N ILE A 13 8.62 -14.19 -10.66
CA ILE A 13 7.60 -14.12 -9.62
C ILE A 13 6.66 -15.31 -9.70
N ARG A 14 6.10 -15.61 -10.88
CA ARG A 14 5.19 -16.75 -11.06
C ARG A 14 5.87 -18.07 -10.72
N LYS A 15 7.10 -18.29 -11.21
CA LYS A 15 7.87 -19.51 -10.93
C LYS A 15 8.13 -19.71 -9.45
N GLU A 16 8.52 -18.66 -8.74
CA GLU A 16 8.79 -18.75 -7.30
C GLU A 16 7.50 -19.02 -6.51
N LEU A 17 6.38 -18.38 -6.84
CA LEU A 17 5.08 -18.68 -6.22
C LEU A 17 4.68 -20.14 -6.41
N GLN A 18 4.81 -20.66 -7.64
CA GLN A 18 4.52 -22.06 -7.93
C GLN A 18 5.46 -23.01 -7.17
N LYS A 19 6.76 -22.69 -7.10
CA LYS A 19 7.74 -23.47 -6.34
C LYS A 19 7.41 -23.49 -4.84
N GLN A 20 7.04 -22.36 -4.25
CA GLN A 20 6.64 -22.30 -2.84
C GLN A 20 5.40 -23.15 -2.57
N LEU A 21 4.35 -23.02 -3.39
CA LEU A 21 3.12 -23.78 -3.18
C LEU A 21 3.28 -25.28 -3.42
N VAL A 22 3.97 -25.68 -4.49
CA VAL A 22 4.08 -27.08 -4.90
C VAL A 22 5.23 -27.79 -4.20
N SER A 23 6.43 -27.22 -4.23
CA SER A 23 7.63 -27.90 -3.73
C SER A 23 7.75 -27.79 -2.21
N VAL A 24 7.39 -26.65 -1.63
CA VAL A 24 7.52 -26.41 -0.17
C VAL A 24 6.25 -26.83 0.56
N LEU A 25 5.09 -26.29 0.18
CA LEU A 25 3.82 -26.54 0.86
C LEU A 25 3.07 -27.79 0.35
N LYS A 26 3.59 -28.48 -0.66
CA LYS A 26 3.07 -29.75 -1.18
C LYS A 26 1.64 -29.68 -1.74
N PHE A 27 1.22 -28.52 -2.23
CA PHE A 27 -0.04 -28.40 -2.97
C PHE A 27 0.08 -28.94 -4.40
N GLU A 28 -1.04 -29.41 -4.94
CA GLU A 28 -1.18 -29.71 -6.36
C GLU A 28 -0.99 -28.44 -7.20
N PRO A 29 -0.32 -28.50 -8.38
CA PRO A 29 -0.11 -27.31 -9.23
C PRO A 29 -1.39 -26.55 -9.60
N SER A 30 -2.53 -27.26 -9.65
CA SER A 30 -3.85 -26.67 -9.87
C SER A 30 -4.28 -25.64 -8.83
N VAL A 31 -3.62 -25.59 -7.66
CA VAL A 31 -3.91 -24.62 -6.59
C VAL A 31 -3.81 -23.18 -7.08
N MET A 32 -2.89 -22.88 -8.01
CA MET A 32 -2.70 -21.55 -8.57
C MET A 32 -4.00 -20.96 -9.15
N SER A 33 -4.85 -21.82 -9.71
CA SER A 33 -6.14 -21.45 -10.32
C SER A 33 -7.33 -21.60 -9.38
N LYS A 34 -7.14 -22.18 -8.18
CA LYS A 34 -8.20 -22.43 -7.19
C LYS A 34 -8.25 -21.39 -6.08
N VAL A 35 -7.22 -20.56 -5.97
CA VAL A 35 -7.14 -19.49 -4.97
C VAL A 35 -7.41 -18.12 -5.60
N VAL A 36 -7.84 -17.19 -4.76
CA VAL A 36 -7.88 -15.76 -5.09
C VAL A 36 -6.62 -15.13 -4.55
N TRP A 37 -5.86 -14.49 -5.44
CA TRP A 37 -4.65 -13.77 -5.06
C TRP A 37 -4.98 -12.34 -4.69
N VAL A 38 -4.41 -11.83 -3.60
CA VAL A 38 -4.51 -10.41 -3.23
C VAL A 38 -3.11 -9.84 -3.20
N THR A 39 -2.84 -8.82 -4.02
CA THR A 39 -1.50 -8.21 -4.15
C THR A 39 -1.61 -6.71 -4.37
N ASP A 40 -0.51 -5.96 -4.17
CA ASP A 40 -0.41 -4.59 -4.67
C ASP A 40 -0.54 -4.51 -6.21
N GLN A 41 -0.54 -3.28 -6.73
CA GLN A 41 -0.62 -2.98 -8.16
C GLN A 41 0.74 -2.95 -8.86
N GLY A 42 1.78 -3.56 -8.28
CA GLY A 42 3.11 -3.66 -8.88
C GLY A 42 3.05 -4.35 -10.25
N SER A 43 3.58 -3.70 -11.29
CA SER A 43 3.45 -4.15 -12.68
C SER A 43 3.89 -5.60 -12.90
N ASN A 44 4.97 -6.04 -12.25
CA ASN A 44 5.49 -7.39 -12.39
C ASN A 44 4.62 -8.45 -11.69
N ILE A 45 4.09 -8.18 -10.49
CA ILE A 45 3.21 -9.13 -9.79
C ILE A 45 1.84 -9.22 -10.48
N VAL A 46 1.32 -8.09 -10.96
CA VAL A 46 0.10 -8.04 -11.77
C VAL A 46 0.28 -8.86 -13.06
N ALA A 47 1.40 -8.69 -13.76
CA ALA A 47 1.71 -9.47 -14.96
C ALA A 47 1.94 -10.96 -14.67
N ALA A 48 2.57 -11.29 -13.53
CA ALA A 48 2.78 -12.67 -13.10
C ALA A 48 1.45 -13.40 -12.89
N LEU A 49 0.51 -12.73 -12.24
CA LEU A 49 -0.77 -13.31 -11.83
C LEU A 49 -1.93 -13.05 -12.80
N ARG A 50 -1.69 -12.32 -13.91
CA ARG A 50 -2.69 -12.05 -14.96
C ARG A 50 -3.52 -13.27 -15.39
N PRO A 51 -2.98 -14.50 -15.48
CA PRO A 51 -3.78 -15.68 -15.85
C PRO A 51 -4.75 -16.19 -14.75
N TYR A 52 -4.66 -15.70 -13.52
CA TYR A 52 -5.40 -16.20 -12.35
C TYR A 52 -6.36 -15.15 -11.79
N ARG A 53 -7.25 -15.58 -10.89
CA ARG A 53 -8.13 -14.65 -10.17
C ARG A 53 -7.33 -13.85 -9.16
N ARG A 54 -7.17 -12.56 -9.41
CA ARG A 54 -6.42 -11.62 -8.57
C ARG A 54 -7.30 -10.42 -8.22
N LEU A 55 -7.18 -9.95 -6.99
CA LEU A 55 -7.75 -8.69 -6.52
C LEU A 55 -6.62 -7.73 -6.12
N ASP A 56 -6.91 -6.44 -6.18
CA ASP A 56 -6.01 -5.40 -5.70
C ASP A 56 -6.05 -5.33 -4.16
N CYS A 57 -4.89 -5.13 -3.55
CA CYS A 57 -4.77 -4.87 -2.12
C CYS A 57 -5.38 -3.49 -1.81
N GLN A 58 -6.43 -3.47 -1.00
CA GLN A 58 -7.13 -2.23 -0.64
C GLN A 58 -6.24 -1.25 0.13
N ASP A 59 -5.36 -1.73 1.02
CA ASP A 59 -4.41 -0.86 1.72
C ASP A 59 -3.50 -0.09 0.72
N HIS A 60 -3.02 -0.77 -0.34
CA HIS A 60 -2.25 -0.12 -1.37
C HIS A 60 -3.05 0.94 -2.16
N ILE A 61 -4.36 0.71 -2.36
CA ILE A 61 -5.26 1.67 -3.00
C ILE A 61 -5.45 2.89 -2.12
N TYR A 62 -5.75 2.73 -0.82
CA TYR A 62 -5.88 3.85 0.12
C TYR A 62 -4.61 4.67 0.20
N ASN A 63 -3.46 4.02 0.37
CA ASN A 63 -2.16 4.69 0.38
C ASN A 63 -1.88 5.46 -0.92
N THR A 64 -2.26 4.91 -2.06
CA THR A 64 -2.10 5.59 -3.36
C THR A 64 -3.03 6.78 -3.50
N VAL A 65 -4.31 6.65 -3.15
CA VAL A 65 -5.28 7.74 -3.17
C VAL A 65 -4.84 8.88 -2.24
N LEU A 66 -4.44 8.57 -1.01
CA LEU A 66 -3.98 9.58 -0.05
C LEU A 66 -2.72 10.31 -0.57
N ARG A 67 -1.75 9.57 -1.13
CA ARG A 67 -0.54 10.17 -1.71
C ARG A 67 -0.86 11.15 -2.86
N HIS A 68 -1.85 10.83 -3.69
CA HIS A 68 -2.24 11.70 -4.79
C HIS A 68 -3.17 12.85 -4.36
N ALA A 69 -4.10 12.60 -3.42
CA ALA A 69 -4.99 13.63 -2.89
C ALA A 69 -4.23 14.65 -2.03
N LEU A 70 -3.15 14.22 -1.38
CA LEU A 70 -2.21 15.08 -0.65
C LEU A 70 -0.95 15.36 -1.47
N ASP A 71 -1.07 15.54 -2.78
CA ASP A 71 0.07 15.93 -3.61
C ASP A 71 0.60 17.28 -3.12
N ILE A 72 1.83 17.26 -2.60
CA ILE A 72 2.54 18.43 -2.08
C ILE A 72 2.60 19.55 -3.12
N THR A 73 2.65 19.22 -4.41
CA THR A 73 2.67 20.20 -5.50
C THR A 73 1.36 20.97 -5.58
N GLU A 74 0.21 20.30 -5.58
CA GLU A 74 -1.10 20.96 -5.58
C GLU A 74 -1.37 21.66 -4.24
N LEU A 75 -1.00 21.02 -3.12
CA LEU A 75 -1.11 21.61 -1.79
C LEU A 75 -0.26 22.88 -1.66
N SER A 76 0.91 22.94 -2.29
CA SER A 76 1.78 24.13 -2.23
C SER A 76 1.16 25.36 -2.92
N VAL A 77 0.21 25.13 -3.83
CA VAL A 77 -0.54 26.19 -4.53
C VAL A 77 -1.82 26.54 -3.79
N THR A 78 -2.52 25.54 -3.26
CA THR A 78 -3.85 25.71 -2.65
C THR A 78 -3.80 26.04 -1.16
N VAL A 79 -2.89 25.40 -0.40
CA VAL A 79 -2.70 25.58 1.04
C VAL A 79 -1.20 25.49 1.40
N PRO A 80 -0.41 26.56 1.10
CA PRO A 80 1.06 26.52 1.18
C PRO A 80 1.60 26.17 2.58
N GLU A 81 0.89 26.55 3.64
CA GLU A 81 1.25 26.26 5.03
C GLU A 81 1.23 24.74 5.31
N VAL A 82 0.23 24.03 4.79
CA VAL A 82 0.12 22.56 4.91
C VAL A 82 1.26 21.87 4.16
N ALA A 83 1.53 22.28 2.92
CA ALA A 83 2.61 21.72 2.12
C ALA A 83 3.99 21.94 2.76
N GLY A 84 4.24 23.14 3.29
CA GLY A 84 5.46 23.45 4.03
C GLY A 84 5.66 22.57 5.26
N THR A 85 4.56 22.24 5.95
CA THR A 85 4.57 21.35 7.12
C THR A 85 4.90 19.91 6.75
N LEU A 86 4.25 19.37 5.71
CA LEU A 86 4.49 18.02 5.23
C LEU A 86 5.95 17.85 4.76
N LEU A 87 6.48 18.83 4.04
CA LEU A 87 7.88 18.86 3.61
C LEU A 87 8.86 18.90 4.79
N ALA A 88 8.57 19.70 5.83
CA ALA A 88 9.40 19.77 7.04
C ALA A 88 9.40 18.46 7.84
N LEU A 89 8.27 17.74 7.86
CA LEU A 89 8.12 16.42 8.49
C LEU A 89 8.88 15.33 7.71
N GLU A 90 8.85 15.36 6.38
CA GLU A 90 9.59 14.42 5.53
C GLU A 90 11.11 14.61 5.64
N SER A 91 11.58 15.85 5.78
CA SER A 91 12.97 16.14 6.11
C SER A 91 13.25 15.77 7.56
N ARG A 92 13.60 14.50 7.80
CA ARG A 92 13.94 13.90 9.10
C ARG A 92 14.92 14.77 9.91
N GLY A 93 14.41 15.75 10.67
CA GLY A 93 15.24 16.61 11.52
C GLY A 93 14.79 18.06 11.71
N GLU A 94 13.83 18.59 10.93
CA GLU A 94 13.43 20.01 11.02
C GLU A 94 12.12 20.26 11.78
N ALA A 95 11.89 19.54 12.90
CA ALA A 95 10.71 19.73 13.73
C ALA A 95 10.52 21.19 14.22
N GLN A 96 11.59 21.99 14.29
CA GLN A 96 11.52 23.41 14.62
C GLN A 96 10.73 24.25 13.59
N ARG A 97 10.63 23.81 12.33
CA ARG A 97 9.84 24.51 11.29
C ARG A 97 8.33 24.28 11.43
N MET A 98 7.91 23.33 12.25
CA MET A 98 6.49 23.19 12.63
C MET A 98 6.04 24.26 13.61
N ALA A 99 6.96 25.05 14.19
CA ALA A 99 6.60 26.11 15.14
C ALA A 99 5.79 27.25 14.48
N ASP A 100 5.95 27.45 13.17
CA ASP A 100 5.20 28.45 12.39
C ASP A 100 3.90 27.88 11.81
N VAL A 101 3.56 26.62 12.09
CA VAL A 101 2.37 25.96 11.56
C VAL A 101 1.26 26.11 12.58
N SER A 102 0.11 26.62 12.13
CA SER A 102 -1.08 26.71 12.96
C SER A 102 -1.45 25.32 13.52
N PRO A 103 -1.51 25.15 14.85
CA PRO A 103 -1.94 23.89 15.47
C PRO A 103 -3.32 23.43 14.95
N ASP A 104 -4.20 24.37 14.62
CA ASP A 104 -5.54 24.08 14.10
C ASP A 104 -5.49 23.35 12.74
N VAL A 105 -4.50 23.67 11.91
CA VAL A 105 -4.31 23.04 10.58
C VAL A 105 -3.77 21.61 10.75
N LEU A 106 -2.84 21.42 11.69
CA LEU A 106 -2.34 20.10 12.04
C LEU A 106 -3.44 19.22 12.63
N ASP A 107 -4.23 19.75 13.56
CA ASP A 107 -5.38 19.06 14.15
C ASP A 107 -6.43 18.71 13.08
N PHE A 108 -6.68 19.61 12.13
CA PHE A 108 -7.55 19.32 10.99
C PHE A 108 -7.02 18.16 10.14
N LEU A 109 -5.74 18.18 9.75
CA LEU A 109 -5.14 17.11 8.93
C LEU A 109 -5.13 15.77 9.65
N VAL A 110 -4.78 15.77 10.94
CA VAL A 110 -4.83 14.55 11.77
C VAL A 110 -6.27 14.05 11.84
N GLY A 111 -7.24 14.92 12.12
CA GLY A 111 -8.65 14.56 12.17
C GLY A 111 -9.19 14.04 10.83
N PHE A 112 -8.76 14.63 9.71
CA PHE A 112 -9.14 14.22 8.36
C PHE A 112 -8.52 12.87 7.98
N LEU A 113 -7.26 12.61 8.34
CA LEU A 113 -6.55 11.38 7.97
C LEU A 113 -6.85 10.20 8.90
N HIS A 114 -7.26 10.46 10.14
CA HIS A 114 -7.50 9.42 11.13
C HIS A 114 -8.49 8.33 10.69
N PRO A 115 -9.64 8.64 10.05
CA PRO A 115 -10.55 7.61 9.55
C PRO A 115 -9.90 6.68 8.52
N PHE A 116 -9.01 7.19 7.67
CA PHE A 116 -8.30 6.36 6.68
C PHE A 116 -7.28 5.46 7.36
N TYR A 117 -6.55 5.98 8.35
CA TYR A 117 -5.62 5.19 9.15
C TYR A 117 -6.31 4.03 9.88
N GLU A 118 -7.46 4.28 10.53
CA GLU A 118 -8.22 3.22 11.20
C GLU A 118 -8.77 2.20 10.20
N ALA A 119 -9.30 2.65 9.06
CA ALA A 119 -9.76 1.74 8.00
C ALA A 119 -8.63 0.85 7.46
N GLN A 120 -7.42 1.40 7.26
CA GLN A 120 -6.24 0.62 6.86
C GLN A 120 -5.89 -0.44 7.91
N ARG A 121 -5.85 -0.06 9.19
CA ARG A 121 -5.58 -1.01 10.28
C ARG A 121 -6.61 -2.13 10.37
N GLU A 122 -7.88 -1.81 10.13
CA GLU A 122 -8.95 -2.80 10.11
C GLU A 122 -8.80 -3.77 8.92
N LEU A 123 -8.45 -3.25 7.74
CA LEU A 123 -8.26 -4.05 6.52
C LEU A 123 -7.02 -4.95 6.57
N GLU A 124 -5.97 -4.52 7.25
CA GLU A 124 -4.74 -5.28 7.50
C GLU A 124 -4.91 -6.36 8.59
N GLY A 125 -6.04 -6.37 9.30
CA GLY A 125 -6.33 -7.35 10.35
C GLY A 125 -6.23 -8.80 9.86
N ASP A 126 -5.55 -9.65 10.62
CA ASP A 126 -5.35 -11.07 10.31
C ASP A 126 -6.14 -12.02 11.24
N GLN A 127 -6.75 -11.49 12.30
CA GLN A 127 -7.51 -12.25 13.30
C GLN A 127 -9.01 -12.37 13.00
N TYR A 128 -9.51 -11.60 12.02
CA TYR A 128 -10.92 -11.56 11.64
C TYR A 128 -11.04 -11.40 10.12
N PRO A 129 -12.17 -11.80 9.51
CA PRO A 129 -12.41 -11.56 8.09
C PRO A 129 -12.43 -10.05 7.79
N THR A 130 -11.61 -9.63 6.82
CA THR A 130 -11.53 -8.22 6.39
C THR A 130 -12.02 -8.00 4.96
N LEU A 131 -12.11 -9.06 4.14
CA LEU A 131 -12.60 -8.98 2.76
C LEU A 131 -14.05 -8.47 2.65
N ASN A 132 -14.88 -8.67 3.68
CA ASN A 132 -16.24 -8.14 3.74
C ASN A 132 -16.31 -6.63 4.00
N LEU A 133 -15.18 -6.01 4.35
CA LEU A 133 -15.06 -4.57 4.53
C LEU A 133 -14.67 -3.86 3.22
N TRP A 134 -14.42 -4.64 2.16
CA TRP A 134 -14.15 -4.09 0.84
C TRP A 134 -15.48 -3.62 0.24
N CYS A 135 -15.61 -2.31 0.05
CA CYS A 135 -16.77 -1.68 -0.60
C CYS A 135 -16.92 -2.10 -2.06
#